data_AF-A0A3G8ZLA2-F1
#
_entry.id   AF-A0A3G8ZLA2-F1
#
_cell.length_a   1.000
_cell.length_b   1.000
_cell.length_c   1.000
_cell.angle_alpha   90.00
_cell.angle_beta   90.00
_cell.angle_gamma   90.00
#
_symmetry.space_group_name_H-M   'P 1'
#
loop_
_entity.id
_entity.type
_entity.pdbx_description
1 polymer ?
#
loop_
_entity_poly.entity_id
_entity_poly.type
_entity_poly.pdbx_seq_one_letter_code
_entity_poly.pdbx_strand_id
1 'polypeptide(L)'
;MSTPESRGQTISERASTAAGFDSIEHGISEILAGRAVVVVDDEDRENEGDLIFAAELATPQLVAFTVRYSSGVICVPLDAADCDRLELSPMTRVNTDPKQTAYTISVDSKIGVSTGISASDRAQTIRALADPATQASDLSRPGHVFPLRSREGGVLTRPGHTEAAIDLAALAGLRPACAIAEIVNDDGSMARLPELRIFAEVHKLALISIADLIAYRLRTEVQVEEVANARLPLPQGEFRAVGFLSKVTGKELIALVHGEIGDGEDVLVRVHSECLTGDVLGSLRCDCGPQLHAALDAVAAQGRGVVLYIRGHEGRGIGLLQKLRAYELQDNGADTVDANLQLGLPADSREYGSGAQVLAALGIRSMRLLTNNPAKRAGLEGYGLRIVERVALPVHANPENIRYLTTKRDRMGHDFLDLDEPDELWLASSDLPEATTVAHSPLTPKERI
;
A
#
# COMPACT_ATOMS: atom_id res chain seq x y z
N MET A 1 -41.21 44.57 -24.96
CA MET A 1 -40.53 43.43 -25.62
C MET A 1 -39.21 43.27 -24.90
N SER A 2 -39.21 42.38 -23.91
CA SER A 2 -38.13 42.21 -22.94
C SER A 2 -37.34 40.97 -23.33
N THR A 3 -36.02 41.14 -23.50
CA THR A 3 -35.04 40.08 -23.74
C THR A 3 -35.00 39.08 -22.57
N PRO A 4 -34.88 37.77 -22.83
CA PRO A 4 -34.73 36.79 -21.76
C PRO A 4 -33.27 36.70 -21.31
N GLU A 5 -33.06 36.86 -20.01
CA GLU A 5 -31.78 36.64 -19.32
C GLU A 5 -31.38 35.16 -19.38
N SER A 6 -30.15 34.91 -19.82
CA SER A 6 -29.50 33.60 -19.76
C SER A 6 -29.19 33.24 -18.31
N ARG A 7 -29.81 32.17 -17.80
CA ARG A 7 -29.42 31.55 -16.53
C ARG A 7 -28.00 30.99 -16.66
N GLY A 8 -27.06 31.57 -15.91
CA GLY A 8 -25.74 30.99 -15.71
C GLY A 8 -25.86 29.64 -15.01
N GLN A 9 -25.29 28.60 -15.60
CA GLN A 9 -24.99 27.36 -14.91
C GLN A 9 -23.91 27.66 -13.86
N THR A 10 -24.24 27.43 -12.59
CA THR A 10 -23.32 27.45 -11.48
C THR A 10 -22.24 26.40 -11.73
N ILE A 11 -20.98 26.84 -11.79
CA ILE A 11 -19.81 25.96 -11.78
C ILE A 11 -19.87 25.20 -10.44
N SER A 12 -20.08 23.88 -10.50
CA SER A 12 -19.90 23.02 -9.33
C SER A 12 -18.48 23.22 -8.84
N GLU A 13 -18.29 23.71 -7.61
CA GLU A 13 -16.97 23.75 -6.97
C GLU A 13 -16.35 22.35 -7.05
N ARG A 14 -15.19 22.24 -7.69
CA ARG A 14 -14.41 21.00 -7.71
C ARG A 14 -13.93 20.77 -6.28
N ALA A 15 -14.38 19.69 -5.65
CA ALA A 15 -13.88 19.30 -4.35
C ALA A 15 -12.39 18.96 -4.49
N SER A 16 -11.54 19.64 -3.72
CA SER A 16 -10.09 19.47 -3.72
C SER A 16 -9.57 18.92 -2.39
N THR A 17 -8.45 18.20 -2.44
CA THR A 17 -7.75 17.69 -1.27
C THR A 17 -6.93 18.81 -0.61
N ALA A 18 -6.48 18.59 0.63
CA ALA A 18 -5.62 19.54 1.35
C ALA A 18 -4.29 19.83 0.60
N ALA A 19 -3.84 18.91 -0.25
CA ALA A 19 -2.67 19.06 -1.12
C ALA A 19 -2.99 19.71 -2.48
N GLY A 20 -4.23 20.15 -2.70
CA GLY A 20 -4.67 20.82 -3.91
C GLY A 20 -4.84 19.91 -5.12
N PHE A 21 -5.02 18.61 -4.93
CA PHE A 21 -5.46 17.68 -5.99
C PHE A 21 -6.99 17.70 -6.09
N ASP A 22 -7.55 17.32 -7.23
CA ASP A 22 -8.98 17.04 -7.34
C ASP A 22 -9.35 15.77 -6.55
N SER A 23 -10.60 15.68 -6.08
CA SER A 23 -11.11 14.45 -5.45
C SER A 23 -11.07 13.25 -6.40
N ILE A 24 -10.86 12.05 -5.84
CA ILE A 24 -10.88 10.79 -6.60
C ILE A 24 -12.26 10.56 -7.22
N GLU A 25 -13.33 10.90 -6.51
CA GLU A 25 -14.70 10.89 -7.02
C GLU A 25 -14.86 11.73 -8.30
N HIS A 26 -14.23 12.91 -8.35
CA HIS A 26 -14.23 13.74 -9.56
C HIS A 26 -13.45 13.04 -10.69
N GLY A 27 -12.25 12.52 -10.42
CA GLY A 27 -11.47 11.76 -11.39
C GLY A 27 -12.24 10.57 -11.99
N ILE A 28 -12.92 9.79 -11.15
CA ILE A 28 -13.80 8.68 -11.58
C ILE A 28 -14.92 9.18 -12.50
N SER A 29 -15.55 10.31 -12.15
CA SER A 29 -16.63 10.89 -12.97
C SER A 29 -16.16 11.39 -14.33
N GLU A 30 -14.93 11.89 -14.44
CA GLU A 30 -14.31 12.30 -15.70
C GLU A 30 -14.04 11.08 -16.60
N ILE A 31 -13.46 10.01 -16.04
CA ILE A 31 -13.23 8.74 -16.72
C ILE A 31 -14.54 8.14 -17.26
N LEU A 32 -15.57 8.07 -16.40
CA LEU A 32 -16.90 7.59 -16.79
C LEU A 32 -17.50 8.40 -17.95
N ALA A 33 -17.23 9.70 -17.98
CA ALA A 33 -17.70 10.59 -19.03
C ALA A 33 -16.83 10.57 -20.31
N GLY A 34 -15.85 9.67 -20.40
CA GLY A 34 -14.94 9.53 -21.55
C GLY A 34 -13.92 10.65 -21.67
N ARG A 35 -13.66 11.40 -20.60
CA ARG A 35 -12.62 12.43 -20.54
C ARG A 35 -11.34 11.84 -19.96
N ALA A 36 -10.20 12.44 -20.32
CA ALA A 36 -8.93 12.09 -19.71
C ALA A 36 -8.76 12.77 -18.36
N VAL A 37 -7.96 12.15 -17.50
CA VAL A 37 -7.47 12.71 -16.24
C VAL A 37 -5.95 12.68 -16.23
N VAL A 38 -5.33 13.56 -15.44
CA VAL A 38 -3.90 13.51 -15.15
C VAL A 38 -3.71 12.80 -13.81
N VAL A 39 -2.88 11.76 -13.79
CA VAL A 39 -2.54 11.03 -12.58
C VAL A 39 -1.05 11.17 -12.31
N VAL A 40 -0.70 11.50 -11.07
CA VAL A 40 0.70 11.59 -10.62
C VAL A 40 1.04 10.51 -9.61
N ASP A 41 2.27 10.02 -9.66
CA ASP A 41 2.84 9.16 -8.63
C ASP A 41 3.66 9.96 -7.60
N ASP A 42 4.20 9.27 -6.59
CA ASP A 42 4.99 9.90 -5.53
C ASP A 42 6.32 10.47 -6.08
N GLU A 43 6.81 11.56 -5.46
CA GLU A 43 8.07 12.23 -5.83
C GLU A 43 9.30 11.30 -5.82
N ASP A 44 9.28 10.27 -4.97
CA ASP A 44 10.36 9.31 -4.82
C ASP A 44 10.27 8.12 -5.82
N ARG A 45 9.23 8.07 -6.66
CA ARG A 45 9.00 6.99 -7.62
C ARG A 45 9.43 7.40 -9.04
N GLU A 46 8.51 7.80 -9.91
CA GLU A 46 8.82 8.35 -11.24
C GLU A 46 8.77 9.88 -11.21
N ASN A 47 7.95 10.45 -10.31
CA ASN A 47 7.67 11.87 -10.17
C ASN A 47 7.10 12.47 -11.46
N GLU A 48 6.30 11.68 -12.17
CA GLU A 48 5.77 11.98 -13.51
C GLU A 48 4.24 11.97 -13.50
N GLY A 49 3.65 12.51 -14.56
CA GLY A 49 2.20 12.55 -14.73
C GLY A 49 1.75 11.91 -16.03
N ASP A 50 0.77 11.03 -15.94
CA ASP A 50 0.19 10.34 -17.09
C ASP A 50 -1.18 10.92 -17.44
N LEU A 51 -1.43 11.08 -18.74
CA LEU A 51 -2.78 11.20 -19.25
C LEU A 51 -3.45 9.83 -19.25
N ILE A 52 -4.55 9.67 -18.52
CA ILE A 52 -5.29 8.41 -18.41
C ILE A 52 -6.73 8.59 -18.90
N PHE A 53 -7.21 7.67 -19.74
CA PHE A 53 -8.62 7.60 -20.16
C PHE A 53 -9.08 6.16 -20.42
N ALA A 54 -10.38 5.90 -20.25
CA ALA A 54 -10.96 4.58 -20.47
C ALA A 54 -10.78 4.11 -21.92
N ALA A 55 -10.24 2.90 -22.10
CA ALA A 55 -9.87 2.39 -23.43
C ALA A 55 -11.10 2.16 -24.31
N GLU A 56 -12.23 1.71 -23.74
CA GLU A 56 -13.47 1.51 -24.49
C GLU A 56 -14.08 2.83 -25.01
N LEU A 57 -13.72 3.97 -24.39
CA LEU A 57 -14.18 5.31 -24.77
C LEU A 57 -13.15 6.08 -25.61
N ALA A 58 -12.06 5.44 -26.03
CA ALA A 58 -11.03 6.07 -26.83
C ALA A 58 -11.62 6.67 -28.12
N THR A 59 -11.28 7.90 -28.45
CA THR A 59 -11.66 8.56 -29.71
C THR A 59 -10.43 9.01 -30.47
N PRO A 60 -10.49 9.19 -31.81
CA PRO A 60 -9.37 9.73 -32.57
C PRO A 60 -8.89 11.09 -32.04
N GLN A 61 -9.81 11.94 -31.55
CA GLN A 61 -9.51 13.25 -30.99
C GLN A 61 -8.76 13.14 -29.66
N LEU A 62 -9.20 12.21 -28.79
CA LEU A 62 -8.55 11.98 -27.50
C LEU A 62 -7.15 11.40 -27.69
N VAL A 63 -7.01 10.41 -28.57
CA VAL A 63 -5.69 9.85 -28.92
C VAL A 63 -4.79 10.90 -29.56
N ALA A 64 -5.30 11.74 -30.47
CA ALA A 64 -4.52 12.82 -31.06
C ALA A 64 -4.08 13.86 -30.01
N PHE A 65 -4.94 14.15 -29.03
CA PHE A 65 -4.60 15.00 -27.90
C PHE A 65 -3.48 14.37 -27.06
N THR A 66 -3.61 13.10 -26.68
CA THR A 66 -2.57 12.38 -25.94
C THR A 66 -1.24 12.40 -26.69
N VAL A 67 -1.21 12.08 -27.98
CA VAL A 67 0.02 12.10 -28.79
C VAL A 67 0.68 13.47 -28.84
N ARG A 68 -0.12 14.55 -28.86
CA ARG A 68 0.40 15.91 -28.94
C ARG A 68 1.14 16.33 -27.66
N TYR A 69 0.70 15.87 -26.50
CA TYR A 69 1.16 16.35 -25.20
C TYR A 69 1.88 15.30 -24.35
N SER A 70 2.20 14.13 -24.94
CA SER A 70 2.90 13.04 -24.25
C SER A 70 4.12 12.59 -25.04
N SER A 71 4.85 11.63 -24.48
CA SER A 71 5.95 10.91 -25.13
C SER A 71 5.54 10.27 -26.48
N GLY A 72 4.25 10.07 -26.71
CA GLY A 72 3.70 9.39 -27.88
C GLY A 72 3.73 7.87 -27.78
N VAL A 73 4.33 7.31 -26.72
CA VAL A 73 4.30 5.89 -26.38
C VAL A 73 2.99 5.59 -25.70
N ILE A 74 1.98 5.21 -26.49
CA ILE A 74 0.65 4.91 -25.94
C ILE A 74 0.64 3.48 -25.40
N CYS A 75 0.50 3.41 -24.09
CA CYS A 75 0.36 2.18 -23.36
C CYS A 75 -1.12 1.87 -23.08
N VAL A 76 -1.48 0.59 -23.01
CA VAL A 76 -2.85 0.16 -22.66
C VAL A 76 -2.79 -0.82 -21.49
N PRO A 77 -2.93 -0.35 -20.24
CA PRO A 77 -3.13 -1.22 -19.10
C PRO A 77 -4.34 -2.13 -19.31
N LEU A 78 -4.13 -3.42 -19.09
CA LEU A 78 -5.15 -4.47 -19.10
C LEU A 78 -5.06 -5.30 -17.82
N ASP A 79 -6.17 -5.91 -17.43
CA ASP A 79 -6.15 -6.95 -16.41
C ASP A 79 -5.40 -8.20 -16.91
N ALA A 80 -5.00 -9.05 -15.96
CA ALA A 80 -4.27 -10.28 -16.27
C ALA A 80 -5.07 -11.23 -17.18
N ALA A 81 -6.39 -11.30 -16.98
CA ALA A 81 -7.28 -12.20 -17.71
C ALA A 81 -7.44 -11.80 -19.18
N ASP A 82 -7.48 -10.50 -19.48
CA ASP A 82 -7.52 -9.95 -20.82
C ASP A 82 -6.20 -10.13 -21.55
N CYS A 83 -5.06 -9.95 -20.85
CA CYS A 83 -3.76 -10.32 -21.42
C CYS A 83 -3.71 -11.81 -21.79
N ASP A 84 -4.22 -12.69 -20.94
CA ASP A 84 -4.23 -14.14 -21.20
C ASP A 84 -5.17 -14.51 -22.35
N ARG A 85 -6.40 -13.97 -22.36
CA ARG A 85 -7.39 -14.14 -23.44
C ARG A 85 -6.86 -13.70 -24.80
N LEU A 86 -6.14 -12.57 -24.82
CA LEU A 86 -5.58 -11.97 -26.03
C LEU A 86 -4.19 -12.52 -26.38
N GLU A 87 -3.68 -13.53 -25.66
CA GLU A 87 -2.35 -14.12 -25.86
C GLU A 87 -1.22 -13.06 -25.92
N LEU A 88 -1.28 -12.08 -25.03
CA LEU A 88 -0.32 -10.98 -24.94
C LEU A 88 0.86 -11.40 -24.05
N SER A 89 1.82 -12.08 -24.66
CA SER A 89 3.07 -12.47 -23.99
C SER A 89 3.88 -11.26 -23.52
N PRO A 90 4.64 -11.37 -22.40
CA PRO A 90 5.63 -10.36 -22.02
C PRO A 90 6.57 -10.02 -23.18
N MET A 91 6.90 -8.74 -23.33
CA MET A 91 7.75 -8.26 -24.43
C MET A 91 9.17 -8.87 -24.36
N THR A 92 9.65 -9.12 -23.14
CA THR A 92 10.96 -9.73 -22.88
C THR A 92 10.81 -10.90 -21.92
N ARG A 93 11.68 -11.90 -22.05
CA ARG A 93 11.72 -13.06 -21.13
C ARG A 93 12.17 -12.67 -19.72
N VAL A 94 13.06 -11.70 -19.62
CA VAL A 94 13.60 -11.19 -18.36
C VAL A 94 13.43 -9.68 -18.37
N ASN A 95 12.55 -9.17 -17.52
CA ASN A 95 12.33 -7.74 -17.39
C ASN A 95 13.45 -7.12 -16.55
N THR A 96 14.28 -6.28 -17.15
CA THR A 96 15.36 -5.53 -16.47
C THR A 96 15.02 -4.06 -16.29
N ASP A 97 13.78 -3.65 -16.57
CA ASP A 97 13.30 -2.30 -16.31
C ASP A 97 13.39 -1.99 -14.80
N PRO A 98 13.94 -0.83 -14.37
CA PRO A 98 14.07 -0.48 -12.95
C PRO A 98 12.74 -0.48 -12.19
N LYS A 99 11.63 -0.14 -12.86
CA LYS A 99 10.27 -0.10 -12.27
C LYS A 99 9.46 -1.37 -12.54
N GLN A 100 10.08 -2.35 -13.21
CA GLN A 100 9.49 -3.62 -13.63
C GLN A 100 8.17 -3.41 -14.38
N THR A 101 8.09 -2.37 -15.22
CA THR A 101 6.90 -2.08 -16.04
C THR A 101 6.60 -3.26 -16.96
N ALA A 102 5.40 -3.79 -16.85
CA ALA A 102 5.01 -5.09 -17.40
C ALA A 102 4.54 -5.00 -18.85
N TYR A 103 5.44 -4.54 -19.72
CA TYR A 103 5.19 -4.48 -21.16
C TYR A 103 4.90 -5.87 -21.74
N THR A 104 3.84 -5.95 -22.52
CA THR A 104 3.58 -7.07 -23.44
C THR A 104 4.04 -6.69 -24.85
N ILE A 105 4.07 -7.67 -25.76
CA ILE A 105 4.32 -7.42 -27.18
C ILE A 105 3.36 -6.35 -27.74
N SER A 106 3.87 -5.44 -28.56
CA SER A 106 3.04 -4.39 -29.16
C SER A 106 2.06 -4.96 -30.18
N VAL A 107 0.92 -4.27 -30.34
CA VAL A 107 -0.18 -4.75 -31.16
C VAL A 107 -0.84 -3.63 -31.96
N ASP A 108 -1.47 -4.03 -33.06
CA ASP A 108 -2.48 -3.25 -33.77
C ASP A 108 -3.73 -4.12 -33.96
N SER A 109 -4.90 -3.50 -34.04
CA SER A 109 -6.10 -4.16 -34.58
C SER A 109 -5.83 -4.56 -36.04
N LYS A 110 -6.34 -5.70 -36.50
CA LYS A 110 -6.40 -6.03 -37.93
C LYS A 110 -7.64 -5.48 -38.61
N ILE A 111 -8.62 -5.04 -37.82
CA ILE A 111 -9.94 -4.60 -38.28
C ILE A 111 -10.03 -3.09 -38.18
N GLY A 112 -10.41 -2.45 -39.28
CA GLY A 112 -10.71 -1.01 -39.30
C GLY A 112 -9.49 -0.10 -39.17
N VAL A 113 -8.29 -0.61 -39.45
CA VAL A 113 -7.05 0.18 -39.47
C VAL A 113 -6.32 0.04 -40.81
N SER A 114 -5.33 0.89 -41.02
CA SER A 114 -4.45 0.89 -42.19
C SER A 114 -3.02 0.50 -41.79
N THR A 115 -2.19 1.49 -41.45
CA THR A 115 -0.81 1.28 -40.98
C THR A 115 -0.70 1.15 -39.47
N GLY A 116 -1.77 1.46 -38.72
CA GLY A 116 -1.80 1.32 -37.26
C GLY A 116 -1.39 2.59 -36.50
N ILE A 117 -0.60 3.49 -37.09
CA ILE A 117 0.02 4.61 -36.35
C ILE A 117 -0.85 5.86 -36.20
N SER A 118 -1.86 6.02 -37.06
CA SER A 118 -2.74 7.19 -37.03
C SER A 118 -3.49 7.29 -35.68
N ALA A 119 -3.94 8.48 -35.30
CA ALA A 119 -4.75 8.62 -34.07
C ALA A 119 -6.06 7.82 -34.16
N SER A 120 -6.64 7.70 -35.36
CA SER A 120 -7.83 6.89 -35.59
C SER A 120 -7.54 5.40 -35.48
N ASP A 121 -6.42 4.95 -36.06
CA ASP A 121 -6.00 3.55 -36.05
C ASP A 121 -5.66 3.10 -34.63
N ARG A 122 -4.88 3.91 -33.89
CA ARG A 122 -4.58 3.65 -32.48
C ARG A 122 -5.83 3.68 -31.61
N ALA A 123 -6.76 4.61 -31.82
CA ALA A 123 -8.04 4.60 -31.10
C ALA A 123 -8.83 3.31 -31.36
N GLN A 124 -8.80 2.78 -32.58
CA GLN A 124 -9.43 1.50 -32.91
C GLN A 124 -8.74 0.33 -32.22
N THR A 125 -7.40 0.29 -32.21
CA THR A 125 -6.63 -0.73 -31.47
C THR A 125 -6.91 -0.67 -29.97
N ILE A 126 -6.93 0.51 -29.36
CA ILE A 126 -7.21 0.70 -27.94
C ILE A 126 -8.60 0.18 -27.58
N ARG A 127 -9.64 0.51 -28.38
CA ARG A 127 -10.99 -0.03 -28.16
C ARG A 127 -11.05 -1.54 -28.34
N ALA A 128 -10.34 -2.09 -29.34
CA ALA A 128 -10.30 -3.53 -29.56
C ALA A 128 -9.69 -4.27 -28.36
N LEU A 129 -8.66 -3.73 -27.71
CA LEU A 129 -8.07 -4.31 -26.51
C LEU A 129 -9.05 -4.36 -25.33
N ALA A 130 -9.92 -3.36 -25.18
CA ALA A 130 -10.93 -3.32 -24.13
C ALA A 130 -12.17 -4.17 -24.43
N ASP A 131 -12.41 -4.52 -25.70
CA ASP A 131 -13.60 -5.26 -26.11
C ASP A 131 -13.48 -6.75 -25.71
N PRO A 132 -14.41 -7.28 -24.90
CA PRO A 132 -14.40 -8.69 -24.50
C PRO A 132 -14.63 -9.66 -25.66
N ALA A 133 -15.20 -9.22 -26.78
CA ALA A 133 -15.41 -10.05 -27.96
C ALA A 133 -14.13 -10.24 -28.78
N THR A 134 -13.16 -9.33 -28.67
CA THR A 134 -11.90 -9.40 -29.41
C THR A 134 -11.14 -10.69 -29.09
N GLN A 135 -10.63 -11.34 -30.12
CA GLN A 135 -9.80 -12.53 -30.00
C GLN A 135 -8.35 -12.22 -30.33
N ALA A 136 -7.43 -13.06 -29.88
CA ALA A 136 -6.01 -12.94 -30.20
C ALA A 136 -5.73 -12.85 -31.71
N SER A 137 -6.56 -13.50 -32.54
CA SER A 137 -6.49 -13.50 -34.01
C SER A 137 -6.81 -12.15 -34.64
N ASP A 138 -7.57 -11.29 -33.95
CA ASP A 138 -7.99 -9.97 -34.45
C ASP A 138 -6.88 -8.93 -34.29
N LEU A 139 -5.79 -9.28 -33.65
CA LEU A 139 -4.64 -8.42 -33.40
C LEU A 139 -3.41 -8.87 -34.20
N SER A 140 -2.69 -7.92 -34.80
CA SER A 140 -1.34 -8.15 -35.35
C SER A 140 -0.27 -7.87 -34.30
N ARG A 141 0.86 -8.56 -34.42
CA ARG A 141 2.05 -8.43 -33.58
C ARG A 141 3.27 -8.39 -34.52
N PRO A 142 4.15 -7.38 -34.47
CA PRO A 142 4.07 -6.17 -33.65
C PRO A 142 2.96 -5.20 -34.11
N GLY A 143 2.80 -4.10 -33.39
CA GLY A 143 2.01 -2.93 -33.79
C GLY A 143 2.44 -1.66 -33.05
N HIS A 144 1.55 -0.68 -32.93
CA HIS A 144 1.87 0.68 -32.47
C HIS A 144 1.23 1.07 -31.13
N VAL A 145 0.53 0.14 -30.49
CA VAL A 145 0.01 0.27 -29.12
C VAL A 145 0.70 -0.75 -28.22
N PHE A 146 1.03 -0.37 -26.99
CA PHE A 146 1.84 -1.17 -26.06
C PHE A 146 1.00 -1.63 -24.86
N PRO A 147 0.41 -2.84 -24.87
CA PRO A 147 -0.38 -3.28 -23.75
C PRO A 147 0.50 -3.56 -22.53
N LEU A 148 0.01 -3.18 -21.34
CA LEU A 148 0.67 -3.40 -20.06
C LEU A 148 -0.16 -4.38 -19.22
N ARG A 149 0.48 -5.40 -18.65
CA ARG A 149 -0.21 -6.33 -17.75
C ARG A 149 -0.21 -5.76 -16.33
N SER A 150 -1.37 -5.35 -15.84
CA SER A 150 -1.52 -4.89 -14.44
C SER A 150 -1.35 -6.04 -13.44
N ARG A 151 -0.96 -5.69 -12.21
CA ARG A 151 -0.96 -6.62 -11.09
C ARG A 151 -2.35 -6.73 -10.47
N GLU A 152 -2.72 -7.95 -10.09
CA GLU A 152 -3.91 -8.20 -9.30
C GLU A 152 -3.87 -7.41 -7.98
N GLY A 153 -5.01 -6.86 -7.59
CA GLY A 153 -5.14 -5.94 -6.46
C GLY A 153 -4.91 -4.45 -6.79
N GLY A 154 -4.44 -4.12 -8.00
CA GLY A 154 -4.33 -2.73 -8.46
C GLY A 154 -3.33 -1.91 -7.64
N VAL A 155 -3.65 -0.65 -7.36
CA VAL A 155 -2.72 0.28 -6.69
C VAL A 155 -2.38 -0.15 -5.26
N LEU A 156 -3.20 -1.01 -4.66
CA LEU A 156 -2.96 -1.58 -3.33
C LEU A 156 -1.84 -2.63 -3.35
N THR A 157 -1.53 -3.20 -4.51
CA THR A 157 -0.43 -4.16 -4.71
C THR A 157 0.81 -3.48 -5.31
N ARG A 158 0.62 -2.58 -6.28
CA ARG A 158 1.70 -1.81 -6.91
C ARG A 158 1.21 -0.38 -7.18
N PRO A 159 1.81 0.64 -6.56
CA PRO A 159 1.41 2.04 -6.72
C PRO A 159 1.96 2.63 -8.03
N GLY A 160 1.56 2.09 -9.18
CA GLY A 160 2.00 2.56 -10.49
C GLY A 160 0.85 3.04 -11.38
N HIS A 161 1.17 3.86 -12.40
CA HIS A 161 0.18 4.38 -13.35
C HIS A 161 -0.61 3.27 -14.07
N THR A 162 0.03 2.14 -14.36
CA THR A 162 -0.63 0.95 -14.91
C THR A 162 -1.80 0.48 -14.04
N GLU A 163 -1.55 0.30 -12.75
CA GLU A 163 -2.57 -0.14 -11.79
C GLU A 163 -3.62 0.95 -11.52
N ALA A 164 -3.20 2.22 -11.43
CA ALA A 164 -4.12 3.34 -11.24
C ALA A 164 -5.14 3.44 -12.37
N ALA A 165 -4.70 3.20 -13.61
CA ALA A 165 -5.56 3.23 -14.78
C ALA A 165 -6.66 2.16 -14.74
N ILE A 166 -6.30 0.93 -14.35
CA ILE A 166 -7.25 -0.19 -14.20
C ILE A 166 -8.26 0.10 -13.09
N ASP A 167 -7.77 0.56 -11.94
CA ASP A 167 -8.61 0.85 -10.79
C ASP A 167 -9.60 1.98 -11.07
N LEU A 168 -9.17 3.05 -11.75
CA LEU A 168 -10.06 4.15 -12.13
C LEU A 168 -11.17 3.69 -13.07
N ALA A 169 -10.86 2.85 -14.07
CA ALA A 169 -11.88 2.33 -14.98
C ALA A 169 -12.86 1.40 -14.25
N ALA A 170 -12.36 0.53 -13.38
CA ALA A 170 -13.20 -0.35 -12.57
C ALA A 170 -14.12 0.43 -11.61
N LEU A 171 -13.58 1.44 -10.92
CA LEU A 171 -14.34 2.34 -10.03
C LEU A 171 -15.38 3.17 -10.80
N ALA A 172 -15.12 3.50 -12.06
CA ALA A 172 -16.08 4.13 -12.96
C ALA A 172 -17.19 3.17 -13.45
N GLY A 173 -17.10 1.87 -13.16
CA GLY A 173 -18.03 0.86 -13.66
C GLY A 173 -17.84 0.55 -15.15
N LEU A 174 -16.66 0.86 -15.69
CA LEU A 174 -16.25 0.57 -17.07
C LEU A 174 -15.42 -0.72 -17.12
N ARG A 175 -15.06 -1.15 -18.33
CA ARG A 175 -14.08 -2.22 -18.53
C ARG A 175 -12.75 -1.83 -17.89
N PRO A 176 -12.09 -2.74 -17.13
CA PRO A 176 -10.77 -2.51 -16.55
C PRO A 176 -9.67 -2.50 -17.63
N ALA A 177 -9.72 -1.48 -18.48
CA ALA A 177 -8.80 -1.22 -19.57
C ALA A 177 -8.76 0.29 -19.81
N CYS A 178 -7.55 0.85 -19.86
CA CYS A 178 -7.32 2.27 -20.07
C CYS A 178 -6.22 2.48 -21.11
N ALA A 179 -6.10 3.68 -21.64
CA ALA A 179 -4.91 4.13 -22.35
C ALA A 179 -4.19 5.16 -21.49
N ILE A 180 -2.86 5.05 -21.44
CA ILE A 180 -1.97 5.95 -20.69
C ILE A 180 -0.80 6.41 -21.56
N ALA A 181 -0.31 7.62 -21.31
CA ALA A 181 0.97 8.11 -21.82
C ALA A 181 1.49 9.26 -20.94
N GLU A 182 2.80 9.29 -20.73
CA GLU A 182 3.48 10.25 -19.85
C GLU A 182 3.56 11.63 -20.50
N ILE A 183 3.18 12.68 -19.78
CA ILE A 183 3.15 14.07 -20.27
C ILE A 183 4.58 14.62 -20.38
N VAL A 184 4.86 15.30 -21.50
CA VAL A 184 6.17 15.89 -21.78
C VAL A 184 6.06 17.41 -21.96
N ASN A 185 7.10 18.12 -21.55
CA ASN A 185 7.30 19.53 -21.83
C ASN A 185 7.78 19.74 -23.28
N ASP A 186 7.60 20.94 -23.82
CA ASP A 186 8.02 21.31 -25.19
C ASP A 186 9.54 21.22 -25.40
N ASP A 187 10.33 21.29 -24.32
CA ASP A 187 11.79 21.12 -24.35
C ASP A 187 12.24 19.65 -24.35
N GLY A 188 11.29 18.71 -24.28
CA GLY A 188 11.52 17.26 -24.27
C GLY A 188 11.76 16.68 -22.88
N SER A 189 11.75 17.48 -21.82
CA SER A 189 11.76 16.97 -20.44
C SER A 189 10.39 16.41 -20.04
N MET A 190 10.35 15.54 -19.03
CA MET A 190 9.09 15.03 -18.48
C MET A 190 8.44 16.09 -17.59
N ALA A 191 7.13 16.29 -17.73
CA ALA A 191 6.39 17.27 -16.95
C ALA A 191 6.29 16.84 -15.48
N ARG A 192 6.64 17.74 -14.57
CA ARG A 192 6.58 17.55 -13.11
C ARG A 192 5.37 18.23 -12.51
N LEU A 193 5.06 17.95 -11.24
CA LEU A 193 3.83 18.42 -10.59
C LEU A 193 3.49 19.91 -10.80
N PRO A 194 4.43 20.88 -10.72
CA PRO A 194 4.10 22.28 -10.99
C PRO A 194 3.61 22.53 -12.42
N GLU A 195 4.24 21.89 -13.41
CA GLU A 195 3.85 22.00 -14.84
C GLU A 195 2.53 21.28 -15.10
N LEU A 196 2.34 20.10 -14.49
CA LEU A 196 1.12 19.31 -14.60
C LEU A 196 -0.11 20.03 -14.04
N ARG A 197 0.05 20.82 -12.97
CA ARG A 197 -1.03 21.69 -12.45
C ARG A 197 -1.47 22.71 -13.48
N ILE A 198 -0.51 23.39 -14.11
CA ILE A 198 -0.80 24.38 -15.17
C ILE A 198 -1.43 23.68 -16.37
N PHE A 199 -0.89 22.53 -16.78
CA PHE A 199 -1.40 21.73 -17.88
C PHE A 199 -2.86 21.29 -17.64
N ALA A 200 -3.16 20.75 -16.47
CA ALA A 200 -4.51 20.33 -16.08
C ALA A 200 -5.49 21.52 -16.07
N GLU A 201 -5.08 22.68 -15.58
CA GLU A 201 -5.91 23.91 -15.60
C GLU A 201 -6.21 24.37 -17.04
N VAL A 202 -5.17 24.51 -17.87
CA VAL A 202 -5.28 24.95 -19.27
C VAL A 202 -6.19 24.04 -20.08
N HIS A 203 -6.05 22.72 -19.90
CA HIS A 203 -6.81 21.71 -20.62
C HIS A 203 -8.09 21.26 -19.89
N LYS A 204 -8.38 21.85 -18.73
CA LYS A 204 -9.54 21.58 -17.86
C LYS A 204 -9.66 20.11 -17.42
N LEU A 205 -8.55 19.42 -17.28
CA LEU A 205 -8.49 18.03 -16.82
C LEU A 205 -8.55 17.98 -15.30
N ALA A 206 -8.98 16.85 -14.74
CA ALA A 206 -8.79 16.56 -13.32
C ALA A 206 -7.35 16.13 -13.07
N LEU A 207 -6.75 16.59 -11.97
CA LEU A 207 -5.42 16.18 -11.52
C LEU A 207 -5.54 15.45 -10.18
N ILE A 208 -5.23 14.16 -10.17
CA ILE A 208 -5.33 13.29 -8.99
C ILE A 208 -3.99 12.59 -8.71
N SER A 209 -3.82 12.08 -7.49
CA SER A 209 -2.61 11.33 -7.10
C SER A 209 -2.90 9.85 -6.86
N ILE A 210 -1.91 8.99 -7.13
CA ILE A 210 -1.99 7.56 -6.78
C ILE A 210 -2.15 7.38 -5.26
N ALA A 211 -1.48 8.21 -4.45
CA ALA A 211 -1.61 8.20 -3.00
C ALA A 211 -3.07 8.44 -2.54
N ASP A 212 -3.75 9.44 -3.13
CA ASP A 212 -5.16 9.71 -2.85
C ASP A 212 -6.07 8.57 -3.36
N LEU A 213 -5.74 7.94 -4.49
CA LEU A 213 -6.48 6.79 -5.01
C LEU A 213 -6.36 5.58 -4.08
N ILE A 214 -5.16 5.28 -3.57
CA ILE A 214 -4.93 4.24 -2.56
C ILE A 214 -5.78 4.53 -1.32
N ALA A 215 -5.71 5.76 -0.79
CA ALA A 215 -6.48 6.15 0.38
C ALA A 215 -7.99 6.09 0.13
N TYR A 216 -8.45 6.41 -1.08
CA TYR A 216 -9.85 6.29 -1.49
C TYR A 216 -10.29 4.82 -1.46
N ARG A 217 -9.60 3.93 -2.19
CA ARG A 217 -9.96 2.50 -2.26
C ARG A 217 -9.95 1.84 -0.89
N LEU A 218 -8.96 2.15 -0.06
CA LEU A 218 -8.85 1.62 1.30
C LEU A 218 -10.03 2.04 2.20
N ARG A 219 -10.63 3.20 1.96
CA ARG A 219 -11.77 3.72 2.72
C ARG A 219 -13.11 3.22 2.17
N THR A 220 -13.23 2.98 0.87
CA THR A 220 -14.51 2.69 0.22
C THR A 220 -14.75 1.21 -0.08
N GLU A 221 -13.69 0.39 -0.12
CA GLU A 221 -13.77 -1.02 -0.45
C GLU A 221 -13.42 -1.92 0.74
N VAL A 222 -14.11 -3.07 0.86
CA VAL A 222 -13.81 -4.09 1.87
C VAL A 222 -12.76 -5.06 1.31
N GLN A 223 -11.54 -4.99 1.85
CA GLN A 223 -10.37 -5.77 1.44
C GLN A 223 -10.05 -6.95 2.38
N VAL A 224 -10.82 -7.11 3.45
CA VAL A 224 -10.65 -8.20 4.41
C VAL A 224 -11.89 -9.08 4.47
N GLU A 225 -11.68 -10.37 4.65
CA GLU A 225 -12.73 -11.37 4.77
C GLU A 225 -12.58 -12.13 6.09
N GLU A 226 -13.64 -12.21 6.89
CA GLU A 226 -13.66 -13.10 8.05
C GLU A 226 -13.76 -14.54 7.58
N VAL A 227 -12.76 -15.36 7.93
CA VAL A 227 -12.64 -16.76 7.49
C VAL A 227 -12.82 -17.76 8.62
N ALA A 228 -12.62 -17.35 9.87
CA ALA A 228 -12.69 -18.24 11.03
C ALA A 228 -13.10 -17.49 12.30
N ASN A 229 -13.81 -18.19 13.18
CA ASN A 229 -14.24 -17.67 14.47
C ASN A 229 -14.17 -18.78 15.52
N ALA A 230 -13.34 -18.60 16.56
CA ALA A 230 -13.09 -19.64 17.54
C ALA A 230 -12.95 -19.08 18.96
N ARG A 231 -13.30 -19.91 19.94
CA ARG A 231 -13.00 -19.68 21.35
C ARG A 231 -11.52 -19.98 21.62
N LEU A 232 -10.80 -19.02 22.19
CA LEU A 232 -9.38 -19.14 22.54
C LEU A 232 -9.19 -18.87 24.06
N PRO A 233 -9.04 -19.92 24.88
CA PRO A 233 -8.71 -19.76 26.29
C PRO A 233 -7.23 -19.39 26.45
N LEU A 234 -6.95 -18.27 27.12
CA LEU A 234 -5.61 -17.80 27.47
C LEU A 234 -5.46 -17.68 29.00
N PRO A 235 -4.23 -17.56 29.54
CA PRO A 235 -4.01 -17.31 30.97
C PRO A 235 -4.75 -16.07 31.50
N GLN A 236 -4.92 -15.05 30.65
CA GLN A 236 -5.63 -13.80 30.95
C GLN A 236 -7.15 -13.96 31.00
N GLY A 237 -7.68 -15.07 30.49
CA GLY A 237 -9.11 -15.29 30.35
C GLY A 237 -9.49 -15.75 28.94
N GLU A 238 -10.78 -15.74 28.67
CA GLU A 238 -11.33 -16.21 27.41
C GLU A 238 -11.36 -15.10 26.36
N PHE A 239 -10.84 -15.38 25.18
CA PHE A 239 -10.94 -14.50 24.01
C PHE A 239 -11.67 -15.20 22.87
N ARG A 240 -12.37 -14.42 22.06
CA ARG A 240 -12.83 -14.84 20.74
C ARG A 240 -11.75 -14.49 19.72
N ALA A 241 -11.15 -15.52 19.13
CA ALA A 241 -10.19 -15.39 18.05
C ALA A 241 -10.91 -15.37 16.70
N VAL A 242 -10.88 -14.22 16.04
CA VAL A 242 -11.48 -14.02 14.71
C VAL A 242 -10.36 -13.91 13.69
N GLY A 243 -10.33 -14.83 12.73
CA GLY A 243 -9.34 -14.89 11.66
C GLY A 243 -9.85 -14.17 10.42
N PHE A 244 -9.00 -13.30 9.86
CA PHE A 244 -9.27 -12.54 8.64
C PHE A 244 -8.22 -12.83 7.57
N LEU A 245 -8.64 -12.80 6.30
CA LEU A 245 -7.75 -12.86 5.14
C LEU A 245 -7.80 -11.53 4.37
N SER A 246 -6.63 -10.97 4.08
CA SER A 246 -6.51 -9.81 3.17
C SER A 246 -6.63 -10.29 1.73
N LYS A 247 -7.64 -9.81 1.00
CA LYS A 247 -7.87 -10.13 -0.42
C LYS A 247 -6.77 -9.58 -1.33
N VAL A 248 -6.11 -8.50 -0.90
CA VAL A 248 -5.00 -7.88 -1.64
C VAL A 248 -3.70 -8.62 -1.43
N THR A 249 -3.35 -8.89 -0.16
CA THR A 249 -2.00 -9.39 0.18
C THR A 249 -1.94 -10.89 0.42
N GLY A 250 -3.10 -11.56 0.54
CA GLY A 250 -3.20 -12.95 0.97
C GLY A 250 -2.75 -13.19 2.42
N LYS A 251 -2.43 -12.13 3.17
CA LYS A 251 -1.97 -12.24 4.56
C LYS A 251 -3.14 -12.54 5.49
N GLU A 252 -2.88 -13.37 6.48
CA GLU A 252 -3.80 -13.69 7.56
C GLU A 252 -3.63 -12.68 8.71
N LEU A 253 -4.74 -12.25 9.29
CA LEU A 253 -4.79 -11.43 10.49
C LEU A 253 -5.63 -12.15 11.54
N ILE A 254 -5.33 -11.95 12.82
CA ILE A 254 -6.15 -12.47 13.92
C ILE A 254 -6.49 -11.35 14.89
N ALA A 255 -7.79 -11.17 15.14
CA ALA A 255 -8.29 -10.30 16.18
C ALA A 255 -8.70 -11.12 17.40
N LEU A 256 -8.09 -10.83 18.54
CA LEU A 256 -8.43 -11.42 19.82
C LEU A 256 -9.39 -10.46 20.54
N VAL A 257 -10.67 -10.82 20.54
CA VAL A 257 -11.75 -10.01 21.09
C VAL A 257 -12.09 -10.51 22.49
N HIS A 258 -12.09 -9.63 23.48
CA HIS A 258 -12.54 -9.92 24.83
C HIS A 258 -13.82 -9.15 25.14
N GLY A 259 -14.82 -9.84 25.71
CA GLY A 259 -16.14 -9.27 25.95
C GLY A 259 -16.92 -8.94 24.67
N GLU A 260 -17.99 -8.17 24.84
CA GLU A 260 -18.87 -7.73 23.75
C GLU A 260 -18.49 -6.32 23.27
N ILE A 261 -18.30 -6.15 21.95
CA ILE A 261 -17.98 -4.84 21.35
C ILE A 261 -19.16 -3.87 21.45
N GLY A 262 -20.40 -4.35 21.42
CA GLY A 262 -21.59 -3.51 21.64
C GLY A 262 -21.76 -2.40 20.61
N ASP A 263 -21.85 -1.14 21.06
CA ASP A 263 -22.05 0.04 20.20
C ASP A 263 -20.82 0.48 19.41
N GLY A 264 -19.66 -0.14 19.68
CA GLY A 264 -18.40 0.16 19.01
C GLY A 264 -17.70 1.43 19.49
N GLU A 265 -18.19 2.10 20.53
CA GLU A 265 -17.58 3.32 21.06
C GLU A 265 -16.65 3.03 22.26
N ASP A 266 -15.57 3.80 22.40
CA ASP A 266 -14.61 3.74 23.51
C ASP A 266 -14.04 2.33 23.79
N VAL A 267 -13.70 1.61 22.71
CA VAL A 267 -13.14 0.25 22.81
C VAL A 267 -11.63 0.33 23.08
N LEU A 268 -11.10 -0.45 24.04
CA LEU A 268 -9.66 -0.56 24.23
C LEU A 268 -9.05 -1.44 23.13
N VAL A 269 -8.14 -0.89 22.35
CA VAL A 269 -7.57 -1.57 21.17
C VAL A 269 -6.05 -1.57 21.21
N ARG A 270 -5.45 -2.72 20.92
CA ARG A 270 -4.03 -2.86 20.58
C ARG A 270 -3.89 -3.34 19.14
N VAL A 271 -3.13 -2.61 18.33
CA VAL A 271 -2.65 -3.08 17.03
C VAL A 271 -1.20 -3.54 17.15
N HIS A 272 -1.02 -4.86 17.26
CA HIS A 272 0.26 -5.54 17.43
C HIS A 272 0.83 -6.01 16.08
N SER A 273 2.10 -5.69 15.85
CA SER A 273 2.85 -6.15 14.68
C SER A 273 3.53 -7.47 15.02
N GLU A 274 3.36 -8.49 14.18
CA GLU A 274 4.05 -9.78 14.32
C GLU A 274 5.56 -9.61 14.55
N CYS A 275 6.08 -10.32 15.55
CA CYS A 275 7.50 -10.45 15.82
C CYS A 275 7.78 -11.87 16.32
N LEU A 276 8.12 -12.80 15.43
CA LEU A 276 8.39 -14.20 15.78
C LEU A 276 9.45 -14.31 16.88
N THR A 277 10.56 -13.57 16.75
CA THR A 277 11.65 -13.65 17.72
C THR A 277 11.25 -13.14 19.10
N GLY A 278 10.39 -12.12 19.17
CA GLY A 278 9.96 -11.53 20.44
C GLY A 278 8.75 -12.26 21.04
N ASP A 279 7.70 -12.43 20.24
CA ASP A 279 6.40 -12.91 20.67
C ASP A 279 6.40 -14.42 20.95
N VAL A 280 7.16 -15.20 20.19
CA VAL A 280 7.18 -16.68 20.30
C VAL A 280 8.45 -17.19 20.98
N LEU A 281 9.62 -16.65 20.62
CA LEU A 281 10.92 -17.15 21.13
C LEU A 281 11.41 -16.41 22.39
N GLY A 282 10.74 -15.32 22.81
CA GLY A 282 11.11 -14.57 24.01
C GLY A 282 12.45 -13.82 23.90
N SER A 283 12.83 -13.37 22.71
CA SER A 283 14.08 -12.63 22.51
C SER A 283 14.13 -11.35 23.34
N LEU A 284 15.23 -11.17 24.08
CA LEU A 284 15.49 -9.98 24.88
C LEU A 284 15.93 -8.76 24.07
N ARG A 285 16.26 -8.91 22.78
CA ARG A 285 16.70 -7.83 21.88
C ARG A 285 15.58 -6.85 21.51
N CYS A 286 14.34 -7.19 21.80
CA CYS A 286 13.18 -6.32 21.61
C CYS A 286 12.20 -6.51 22.76
N ASP A 287 11.19 -5.66 22.82
CA ASP A 287 10.16 -5.66 23.85
C ASP A 287 8.78 -6.13 23.32
N CYS A 288 8.73 -6.72 22.12
CA CYS A 288 7.47 -7.09 21.47
C CYS A 288 6.66 -8.12 22.26
N GLY A 289 7.32 -9.20 22.72
CA GLY A 289 6.66 -10.27 23.48
C GLY A 289 6.03 -9.74 24.78
N PRO A 290 6.77 -9.04 25.65
CA PRO A 290 6.21 -8.38 26.83
C PRO A 290 5.07 -7.41 26.50
N GLN A 291 5.18 -6.60 25.44
CA GLN A 291 4.10 -5.69 25.02
C GLN A 291 2.83 -6.43 24.59
N LEU A 292 2.94 -7.60 23.93
CA LEU A 292 1.78 -8.40 23.55
C LEU A 292 1.02 -8.90 24.79
N HIS A 293 1.75 -9.43 25.77
CA HIS A 293 1.17 -9.92 27.01
C HIS A 293 0.54 -8.78 27.82
N ALA A 294 1.24 -7.65 27.98
CA ALA A 294 0.70 -6.47 28.66
C ALA A 294 -0.59 -5.95 28.01
N ALA A 295 -0.69 -6.02 26.67
CA ALA A 295 -1.92 -5.64 25.97
C ALA A 295 -3.07 -6.63 26.20
N LEU A 296 -2.80 -7.94 26.22
CA LEU A 296 -3.79 -8.96 26.56
C LEU A 296 -4.29 -8.80 28.00
N ASP A 297 -3.39 -8.55 28.94
CA ASP A 297 -3.70 -8.29 30.35
C ASP A 297 -4.59 -7.04 30.49
N ALA A 298 -4.21 -5.94 29.84
CA ALA A 298 -4.97 -4.69 29.88
C ALA A 298 -6.39 -4.83 29.30
N VAL A 299 -6.53 -5.53 28.18
CA VAL A 299 -7.82 -5.80 27.55
C VAL A 299 -8.69 -6.71 28.41
N ALA A 300 -8.11 -7.76 28.99
CA ALA A 300 -8.83 -8.64 29.91
C ALA A 300 -9.28 -7.92 31.18
N ALA A 301 -8.40 -7.11 31.79
CA ALA A 301 -8.71 -6.33 32.98
C ALA A 301 -9.84 -5.30 32.74
N GLN A 302 -9.91 -4.73 31.53
CA GLN A 302 -10.98 -3.82 31.12
C GLN A 302 -12.31 -4.54 30.88
N GLY A 303 -12.29 -5.86 30.61
CA GLY A 303 -13.48 -6.68 30.32
C GLY A 303 -14.07 -6.48 28.92
N ARG A 304 -13.50 -5.57 28.12
CA ARG A 304 -13.97 -5.22 26.75
C ARG A 304 -12.82 -4.66 25.93
N GLY A 305 -12.44 -5.31 24.84
CA GLY A 305 -11.41 -4.79 23.94
C GLY A 305 -10.94 -5.76 22.87
N VAL A 306 -9.99 -5.30 22.06
CA VAL A 306 -9.41 -6.06 20.94
C VAL A 306 -7.89 -5.97 20.93
N VAL A 307 -7.22 -7.12 20.86
CA VAL A 307 -5.81 -7.21 20.46
C VAL A 307 -5.75 -7.76 19.04
N LEU A 308 -5.46 -6.89 18.07
CA LEU A 308 -5.26 -7.25 16.67
C LEU A 308 -3.79 -7.61 16.44
N TYR A 309 -3.53 -8.81 15.96
CA TYR A 309 -2.21 -9.29 15.58
C TYR A 309 -2.09 -9.33 14.06
N ILE A 310 -1.24 -8.46 13.51
CA ILE A 310 -1.03 -8.33 12.06
C ILE A 310 0.20 -9.13 11.65
N ARG A 311 -0.02 -10.20 10.86
CA ARG A 311 1.06 -10.99 10.28
C ARG A 311 1.70 -10.31 9.08
N GLY A 312 2.92 -10.71 8.75
CA GLY A 312 3.73 -10.11 7.70
C GLY A 312 4.30 -8.74 8.08
N HIS A 313 4.30 -8.40 9.37
CA HIS A 313 4.94 -7.21 9.94
C HIS A 313 6.31 -7.48 10.56
N GLU A 314 6.78 -8.73 10.49
CA GLU A 314 8.10 -9.12 10.99
C GLU A 314 9.21 -8.22 10.42
N GLY A 315 10.11 -7.78 11.30
CA GLY A 315 11.21 -6.88 10.95
C GLY A 315 10.75 -5.50 10.48
N ARG A 316 9.53 -5.06 10.83
CA ARG A 316 8.86 -3.87 10.25
C ARG A 316 8.47 -4.07 8.78
N GLY A 317 8.09 -5.28 8.42
CA GLY A 317 7.60 -5.63 7.08
C GLY A 317 8.67 -6.12 6.10
N ILE A 318 9.94 -6.17 6.50
CA ILE A 318 11.03 -6.72 5.68
C ILE A 318 11.12 -8.26 5.74
N GLY A 319 10.42 -8.87 6.70
CA GLY A 319 10.40 -10.31 6.91
C GLY A 319 11.55 -10.84 7.78
N LEU A 320 11.41 -12.09 8.21
CA LEU A 320 12.30 -12.71 9.20
C LEU A 320 13.76 -12.77 8.75
N LEU A 321 14.02 -13.24 7.52
CA LEU A 321 15.40 -13.44 7.06
C LEU A 321 16.16 -12.12 6.91
N GLN A 322 15.51 -11.07 6.41
CA GLN A 322 16.12 -9.75 6.30
C GLN A 322 16.32 -9.10 7.67
N LYS A 323 15.40 -9.32 8.62
CA LYS A 323 15.60 -8.92 10.01
C LYS A 323 16.85 -9.56 10.62
N LEU A 324 17.10 -10.84 10.37
CA LEU A 324 18.30 -11.52 10.88
C LEU A 324 19.58 -10.95 10.25
N ARG A 325 19.57 -10.63 8.96
CA ARG A 325 20.69 -9.90 8.32
C ARG A 325 20.89 -8.51 8.92
N ALA A 326 19.80 -7.80 9.23
CA ALA A 326 19.89 -6.52 9.93
C ALA A 326 20.47 -6.69 11.34
N TYR A 327 20.19 -7.81 12.02
CA TYR A 327 20.85 -8.14 13.29
C TYR A 327 22.35 -8.39 13.15
N GLU A 328 22.79 -9.09 12.10
CA GLU A 328 24.23 -9.26 11.83
C GLU A 328 24.94 -7.91 11.68
N LEU A 329 24.33 -6.94 11.00
CA LEU A 329 24.87 -5.58 10.90
C LEU A 329 24.83 -4.83 12.24
N GLN A 330 23.78 -5.05 13.04
CA GLN A 330 23.67 -4.43 14.36
C GLN A 330 24.69 -4.98 15.36
N ASP A 331 24.99 -6.27 15.29
CA ASP A 331 26.05 -6.93 16.07
C ASP A 331 27.42 -6.34 15.73
N ASN A 332 27.58 -5.82 14.50
CA ASN A 332 28.75 -5.09 14.04
C ASN A 332 28.67 -3.56 14.25
N GLY A 333 27.69 -3.07 15.01
CA GLY A 333 27.61 -1.69 15.48
C GLY A 333 26.61 -0.78 14.76
N ALA A 334 25.96 -1.23 13.69
CA ALA A 334 24.89 -0.45 13.05
C ALA A 334 23.65 -0.33 13.98
N ASP A 335 22.86 0.72 13.84
CA ASP A 335 21.53 0.74 14.46
C ASP A 335 20.46 0.11 13.55
N THR A 336 19.23 0.02 14.03
CA THR A 336 18.15 -0.60 13.26
C THR A 336 17.82 0.12 11.94
N VAL A 337 17.94 1.45 11.90
CA VAL A 337 17.66 2.22 10.68
C VAL A 337 18.79 2.02 9.69
N ASP A 338 20.03 2.20 10.15
CA ASP A 338 21.20 2.14 9.28
C ASP A 338 21.43 0.72 8.75
N ALA A 339 21.17 -0.32 9.55
CA ALA A 339 21.23 -1.70 9.11
C ALA A 339 20.26 -1.98 7.95
N ASN A 340 19.02 -1.47 8.03
CA ASN A 340 18.05 -1.64 6.94
C ASN A 340 18.50 -0.89 5.68
N LEU A 341 18.94 0.37 5.82
CA LEU A 341 19.39 1.18 4.69
C LEU A 341 20.62 0.55 4.00
N GLN A 342 21.56 0.00 4.77
CA GLN A 342 22.73 -0.72 4.22
C GLN A 342 22.34 -1.98 3.42
N LEU A 343 21.24 -2.63 3.79
CA LEU A 343 20.68 -3.76 3.04
C LEU A 343 19.85 -3.33 1.82
N GLY A 344 19.73 -2.03 1.55
CA GLY A 344 18.87 -1.48 0.51
C GLY A 344 17.38 -1.60 0.82
N LEU A 345 17.02 -1.69 2.12
CA LEU A 345 15.65 -1.86 2.59
C LEU A 345 15.10 -0.57 3.22
N PRO A 346 13.79 -0.33 3.16
CA PRO A 346 13.17 0.78 3.86
C PRO A 346 13.28 0.62 5.39
N ALA A 347 13.26 1.74 6.10
CA ALA A 347 13.27 1.75 7.57
C ALA A 347 11.98 1.14 8.18
N ASP A 348 10.85 1.28 7.49
CA ASP A 348 9.54 0.72 7.86
C ASP A 348 8.69 0.48 6.60
N SER A 349 8.17 -0.72 6.41
CA SER A 349 7.29 -1.08 5.30
C SER A 349 5.95 -1.64 5.77
N ARG A 350 5.55 -1.36 7.01
CA ARG A 350 4.29 -1.85 7.57
C ARG A 350 3.08 -1.15 6.97
N GLU A 351 2.05 -1.94 6.71
CA GLU A 351 0.77 -1.54 6.13
C GLU A 351 -0.32 -1.75 7.20
N TYR A 352 -1.07 -0.71 7.55
CA TYR A 352 -2.02 -0.78 8.67
C TYR A 352 -3.49 -0.77 8.25
N GLY A 353 -3.77 -0.55 6.96
CA GLY A 353 -5.10 -0.48 6.38
C GLY A 353 -5.88 -1.77 6.48
N SER A 354 -5.24 -2.91 6.23
CA SER A 354 -5.87 -4.21 6.48
C SER A 354 -6.30 -4.34 7.95
N GLY A 355 -5.50 -3.82 8.88
CA GLY A 355 -5.83 -3.82 10.30
C GLY A 355 -6.97 -2.88 10.67
N ALA A 356 -7.00 -1.68 10.08
CA ALA A 356 -8.09 -0.73 10.26
C ALA A 356 -9.43 -1.30 9.78
N GLN A 357 -9.44 -1.95 8.61
CA GLN A 357 -10.65 -2.59 8.09
C GLN A 357 -11.13 -3.75 8.97
N VAL A 358 -10.22 -4.55 9.55
CA VAL A 358 -10.59 -5.57 10.53
C VAL A 358 -11.29 -4.94 11.74
N LEU A 359 -10.76 -3.85 12.29
CA LEU A 359 -11.38 -3.17 13.43
C LEU A 359 -12.77 -2.62 13.07
N ALA A 360 -12.92 -2.03 11.88
CA ALA A 360 -14.22 -1.57 11.39
C ALA A 360 -15.21 -2.73 11.18
N ALA A 361 -14.75 -3.87 10.62
CA ALA A 361 -15.56 -5.07 10.41
C ALA A 361 -16.03 -5.70 11.75
N LEU A 362 -15.23 -5.58 12.81
CA LEU A 362 -15.63 -5.97 14.17
C LEU A 362 -16.65 -5.01 14.80
N GLY A 363 -17.01 -3.91 14.12
CA GLY A 363 -17.98 -2.92 14.57
C GLY A 363 -17.39 -1.78 15.40
N ILE A 364 -16.06 -1.63 15.46
CA ILE A 364 -15.42 -0.54 16.21
C ILE A 364 -15.60 0.78 15.46
N ARG A 365 -15.96 1.83 16.19
CA ARG A 365 -16.16 3.20 15.70
C ARG A 365 -15.23 4.17 16.39
N SER A 366 -15.04 4.03 17.69
CA SER A 366 -14.02 4.78 18.44
C SER A 366 -13.24 3.89 19.39
N MET A 367 -11.97 4.26 19.61
CA MET A 367 -11.05 3.45 20.39
C MET A 367 -10.07 4.26 21.23
N ARG A 368 -9.68 3.68 22.35
CA ARG A 368 -8.48 4.04 23.11
C ARG A 368 -7.36 3.13 22.64
N LEU A 369 -6.33 3.70 22.01
CA LEU A 369 -5.29 2.94 21.33
C LEU A 369 -4.08 2.72 22.26
N LEU A 370 -3.77 1.45 22.55
CA LEU A 370 -2.60 1.01 23.29
C LEU A 370 -1.32 1.11 22.43
N THR A 371 -0.63 2.26 22.50
CA THR A 371 0.55 2.53 21.67
C THR A 371 1.49 3.57 22.29
N ASN A 372 2.80 3.30 22.17
CA ASN A 372 3.87 4.27 22.45
C ASN A 372 4.37 4.95 21.16
N ASN A 373 3.79 4.61 20.00
CA ASN A 373 4.13 5.22 18.72
C ASN A 373 3.02 6.21 18.29
N PRO A 374 3.26 7.53 18.29
CA PRO A 374 2.30 8.53 17.84
C PRO A 374 1.95 8.42 16.35
N ALA A 375 2.87 7.95 15.50
CA ALA A 375 2.64 7.82 14.06
C ALA A 375 1.59 6.74 13.70
N LYS A 376 1.34 5.76 14.58
CA LYS A 376 0.27 4.76 14.37
C LYS A 376 -1.13 5.37 14.30
N ARG A 377 -1.32 6.61 14.78
CA ARG A 377 -2.60 7.32 14.75
C ARG A 377 -3.06 7.63 13.33
N ALA A 378 -2.16 8.20 12.52
CA ALA A 378 -2.48 8.66 11.17
C ALA A 378 -2.95 7.52 10.26
N GLY A 379 -2.39 6.31 10.43
CA GLY A 379 -2.73 5.15 9.61
C GLY A 379 -4.11 4.53 9.86
N LEU A 380 -4.80 4.88 10.96
CA LEU A 380 -6.08 4.28 11.35
C LEU A 380 -7.28 5.24 11.18
N GLU A 381 -7.09 6.55 11.38
CA GLU A 381 -8.19 7.54 11.32
C GLU A 381 -8.84 7.65 9.93
N GLY A 382 -8.12 7.32 8.85
CA GLY A 382 -8.63 7.32 7.47
C GLY A 382 -9.74 6.30 7.16
N TYR A 383 -10.03 5.37 8.08
CA TYR A 383 -11.00 4.28 7.91
C TYR A 383 -12.31 4.51 8.67
N GLY A 384 -12.61 5.76 9.04
CA GLY A 384 -13.78 6.10 9.85
C GLY A 384 -13.67 5.68 11.32
N LEU A 385 -12.46 5.31 11.76
CA LEU A 385 -12.15 4.95 13.14
C LEU A 385 -11.67 6.19 13.90
N ARG A 386 -12.30 6.51 15.03
CA ARG A 386 -11.93 7.66 15.85
C ARG A 386 -11.03 7.23 17.01
N ILE A 387 -9.79 7.70 17.04
CA ILE A 387 -8.92 7.49 18.21
C ILE A 387 -9.23 8.57 19.25
N VAL A 388 -9.87 8.19 20.35
CA VAL A 388 -10.29 9.12 21.41
C VAL A 388 -9.18 9.36 22.44
N GLU A 389 -8.29 8.38 22.62
CA GLU A 389 -7.19 8.44 23.58
C GLU A 389 -6.02 7.57 23.09
N ARG A 390 -4.79 7.97 23.44
CA ARG A 390 -3.62 7.08 23.40
C ARG A 390 -3.34 6.63 24.82
N VAL A 391 -3.32 5.32 25.03
CA VAL A 391 -2.97 4.71 26.31
C VAL A 391 -1.56 4.15 26.17
N ALA A 392 -0.66 4.57 27.05
CA ALA A 392 0.72 4.09 27.03
C ALA A 392 0.78 2.61 27.41
N LEU A 393 1.74 1.90 26.82
CA LEU A 393 2.10 0.54 27.23
C LEU A 393 3.38 0.58 28.07
N PRO A 394 3.49 -0.31 29.07
CA PRO A 394 4.75 -0.50 29.79
C PRO A 394 5.92 -0.76 28.84
N VAL A 395 7.06 -0.13 29.13
CA VAL A 395 8.32 -0.35 28.43
C VAL A 395 9.17 -1.27 29.29
N HIS A 396 9.63 -2.37 28.70
CA HIS A 396 10.45 -3.36 29.41
C HIS A 396 11.90 -3.26 28.93
N ALA A 397 12.63 -2.28 29.47
CA ALA A 397 14.03 -2.05 29.16
C ALA A 397 14.94 -3.05 29.86
N ASN A 398 15.91 -3.59 29.13
CA ASN A 398 16.97 -4.46 29.63
C ASN A 398 18.29 -4.18 28.88
N PRO A 399 19.43 -4.72 29.33
CA PRO A 399 20.73 -4.44 28.69
C PRO A 399 20.80 -4.80 27.20
N GLU A 400 20.06 -5.81 26.75
CA GLU A 400 20.05 -6.29 25.36
C GLU A 400 19.21 -5.40 24.43
N ASN A 401 18.18 -4.71 24.93
CA ASN A 401 17.29 -3.89 24.09
C ASN A 401 17.39 -2.37 24.31
N ILE A 402 18.17 -1.90 25.30
CA ILE A 402 18.22 -0.46 25.60
C ILE A 402 18.63 0.37 24.37
N ARG A 403 19.61 -0.10 23.60
CA ARG A 403 20.03 0.58 22.35
C ARG A 403 18.89 0.64 21.34
N TYR A 404 18.15 -0.46 21.19
CA TYR A 404 17.00 -0.54 20.28
C TYR A 404 15.86 0.40 20.69
N LEU A 405 15.54 0.48 21.99
CA LEU A 405 14.53 1.37 22.53
C LEU A 405 14.92 2.85 22.37
N THR A 406 16.19 3.18 22.62
CA THR A 406 16.75 4.51 22.38
C THR A 406 16.67 4.90 20.91
N THR A 407 17.04 4.01 19.97
CA THR A 407 16.87 4.27 18.53
C THR A 407 15.40 4.52 18.16
N LYS A 408 14.45 3.76 18.73
CA LYS A 408 13.01 3.98 18.51
C LYS A 408 12.54 5.35 18.98
N ARG A 409 13.02 5.81 20.14
CA ARG A 409 12.71 7.15 20.67
C ARG A 409 13.31 8.23 19.77
N ASP A 410 14.62 8.18 19.59
CA ASP A 410 15.40 9.29 19.01
C ASP A 410 15.24 9.40 17.49
N ARG A 411 15.10 8.27 16.78
CA ARG A 411 15.03 8.25 15.30
C ARG A 411 13.65 7.91 14.76
N MET A 412 12.77 7.32 15.56
CA MET A 412 11.46 6.83 15.09
C MET A 412 10.28 7.44 15.85
N GLY A 413 10.52 8.49 16.64
CA GLY A 413 9.50 9.29 17.30
C GLY A 413 8.63 8.55 18.32
N HIS A 414 9.13 7.45 18.89
CA HIS A 414 8.40 6.75 19.95
C HIS A 414 8.46 7.55 21.26
N ASP A 415 7.34 7.58 21.96
CA ASP A 415 7.18 8.29 23.23
C ASP A 415 7.46 7.30 24.37
N PHE A 416 8.68 7.32 24.87
CA PHE A 416 9.12 6.55 26.02
C PHE A 416 9.58 7.53 27.10
N LEU A 417 8.90 7.51 28.24
CA LEU A 417 9.34 8.21 29.44
C LEU A 417 10.38 7.33 30.15
N ASP A 418 11.48 7.94 30.61
CA ASP A 418 12.49 7.36 31.50
C ASP A 418 13.08 6.01 31.05
N LEU A 419 13.90 6.01 29.99
CA LEU A 419 14.68 4.83 29.56
C LEU A 419 15.97 4.61 30.39
N ASP A 420 16.25 5.47 31.37
CA ASP A 420 17.59 5.58 31.96
C ASP A 420 17.92 4.50 33.00
N GLU A 421 16.94 3.68 33.43
CA GLU A 421 17.15 2.55 34.34
C GLU A 421 16.51 1.25 33.82
N PRO A 422 17.23 0.10 33.80
CA PRO A 422 16.65 -1.20 33.49
C PRO A 422 15.53 -1.55 34.49
N ASP A 423 14.46 -2.17 34.00
CA ASP A 423 13.27 -2.54 34.78
C ASP A 423 13.65 -3.35 36.05
N GLU A 424 13.09 -3.04 37.23
CA GLU A 424 13.45 -3.67 38.52
C GLU A 424 13.31 -5.21 38.50
N LEU A 425 12.41 -5.72 37.64
CA LEU A 425 12.22 -7.15 37.39
C LEU A 425 13.46 -7.84 36.80
N TRP A 426 14.31 -7.12 36.06
CA TRP A 426 15.58 -7.65 35.56
C TRP A 426 16.60 -7.82 36.70
N LEU A 427 16.70 -6.83 37.59
CA LEU A 427 17.58 -6.86 38.76
C LEU A 427 17.26 -8.03 39.70
N ALA A 428 15.99 -8.46 39.75
CA ALA A 428 15.57 -9.62 40.54
C ALA A 428 15.88 -10.99 39.88
N SER A 429 16.20 -11.02 38.58
CA SER A 429 16.43 -12.26 37.81
C SER A 429 17.91 -12.60 37.56
N SER A 430 18.83 -11.73 37.97
CA SER A 430 20.28 -11.92 37.77
C SER A 430 20.93 -12.97 38.68
N ASP A 431 20.16 -13.62 39.56
CA ASP A 431 20.61 -14.76 40.38
C ASP A 431 20.54 -16.10 39.59
N LEU A 432 21.05 -16.12 38.36
CA LEU A 432 21.34 -17.35 37.63
C LEU A 432 22.80 -17.76 37.89
N PRO A 433 23.08 -19.03 38.27
CA PRO A 433 24.44 -19.44 38.62
C PRO A 433 25.39 -19.30 37.43
N GLU A 434 26.59 -18.77 37.70
CA GLU A 434 27.66 -18.58 36.72
C GLU A 434 27.84 -19.81 35.82
N ALA A 435 27.61 -19.62 34.52
CA ALA A 435 27.90 -20.64 33.53
C ALA A 435 29.41 -20.94 33.55
N THR A 436 29.75 -22.17 33.89
CA THR A 436 31.13 -22.67 33.94
C THR A 436 31.76 -22.53 32.56
N THR A 437 32.89 -21.82 32.49
CA THR A 437 33.65 -21.59 31.27
C THR A 437 34.15 -22.92 30.67
N VAL A 438 33.53 -23.37 29.59
CA VAL A 438 34.08 -24.42 28.75
C VAL A 438 35.06 -23.76 27.77
N ALA A 439 36.35 -24.04 27.97
CA ALA A 439 37.41 -23.56 27.10
C ALA A 439 37.24 -24.10 25.67
N HIS A 440 37.03 -23.21 24.70
CA HIS A 440 37.10 -23.56 23.29
C HIS A 440 38.56 -23.70 22.85
N SER A 441 38.97 -24.92 22.52
CA SER A 441 40.22 -25.16 21.78
C SER A 441 40.01 -24.81 20.30
N PRO A 442 40.91 -24.05 19.65
CA PRO A 442 40.76 -23.71 18.25
C PRO A 442 41.02 -24.94 17.35
N LEU A 443 40.08 -25.23 16.45
CA LEU A 443 40.24 -26.21 15.38
C LEU A 443 41.14 -25.62 14.28
N THR A 444 42.13 -26.39 13.84
CA THR A 444 43.02 -26.01 12.74
C THR A 444 42.38 -26.30 11.37
N PRO A 445 42.75 -25.54 10.31
CA PRO A 445 42.11 -25.63 9.01
C PRO A 445 42.70 -26.77 8.18
N LYS A 446 42.20 -27.98 8.40
CA LYS A 446 42.20 -29.09 7.43
C LYS A 446 41.00 -29.96 7.73
N GLU A 447 39.97 -29.78 6.90
CA GLU A 447 38.87 -30.72 6.58
C GLU A 447 37.57 -29.94 6.40
N ARG A 448 37.28 -29.58 5.14
CA ARG A 448 35.97 -29.73 4.50
C ARG A 448 36.10 -29.32 3.04
N ILE A 449 36.35 -30.35 2.23
CA ILE A 449 35.91 -30.48 0.83
C ILE A 449 34.40 -30.68 0.86
#